data_AF-A0A2H9LP48-F1
#
_entry.id   AF-A0A2H9LP48-F1
#
_cell.length_a   1.000
_cell.length_b   1.000
_cell.length_c   1.000
_cell.angle_alpha   90.00
_cell.angle_beta   90.00
_cell.angle_gamma   90.00
#
_symmetry.space_group_name_H-M   'P 1'
#
loop_
_entity.id
_entity.type
_entity.pdbx_description
1 polymer ?
#
loop_
_entity_poly.entity_id
_entity_poly.type
_entity_poly.pdbx_seq_one_letter_code
_entity_poly.pdbx_strand_id
1 'polypeptide(L)'
;MGSAGEHLTFPMMPEASKLNSQMKHRSCLKRRKRTRFAVGHLALGYILGAGSAKLSKTSFNIPAVLVLSIVPDVDILIPFLEHRGPTHSVIVMLIVFMPFFVVYHKKAVPYFLALIQHALIGDFITGGGVQLLWPLTTQSYGTGIAIRSQTNVGIEWIAFLAAVIMMIKTRDITKFFQTHKSNLLLSIPTFTTLLPTLASFPLGVPLWLVPPHIFYTIIFSIAIILAVPRAFKAS
;
A
#
# COMPACT_ATOMS: atom_id res chain seq x y z
N MET A 1 53.77 -42.07 40.59
CA MET A 1 54.26 -40.80 39.99
C MET A 1 54.13 -40.92 38.49
N GLY A 2 53.16 -40.23 37.89
CA GLY A 2 52.92 -40.20 36.45
C GLY A 2 51.93 -39.07 36.17
N SER A 3 52.42 -37.98 35.59
CA SER A 3 51.80 -36.67 35.51
C SER A 3 51.35 -36.35 34.10
N ALA A 4 50.20 -35.68 34.02
CA ALA A 4 49.77 -34.66 33.06
C ALA A 4 49.42 -35.03 31.61
N GLY A 5 48.27 -34.49 31.17
CA GLY A 5 48.06 -34.09 29.78
C GLY A 5 46.61 -34.04 29.25
N GLU A 6 45.64 -33.45 29.97
CA GLU A 6 44.33 -33.15 29.36
C GLU A 6 44.41 -31.90 28.47
N HIS A 7 44.30 -32.09 27.15
CA HIS A 7 44.18 -31.02 26.16
C HIS A 7 42.73 -30.54 26.07
N LEU A 8 42.42 -29.39 26.67
CA LEU A 8 41.19 -28.64 26.43
C LEU A 8 41.27 -27.90 25.08
N THR A 9 40.55 -28.40 24.08
CA THR A 9 40.30 -27.67 22.82
C THR A 9 39.15 -26.69 22.99
N PHE A 10 39.43 -25.39 22.96
CA PHE A 10 38.42 -24.33 22.90
C PHE A 10 37.76 -24.32 21.50
N PRO A 11 36.41 -24.21 21.40
CA PRO A 11 35.76 -24.02 20.12
C PRO A 11 36.12 -22.63 19.56
N MET A 12 36.67 -22.60 18.34
CA MET A 12 36.93 -21.37 17.60
C MET A 12 35.63 -20.57 17.43
N MET A 13 35.64 -19.31 17.89
CA MET A 13 34.59 -18.36 17.57
C MET A 13 34.48 -18.14 16.05
N PRO A 14 33.27 -18.01 15.50
CA PRO A 14 33.10 -17.71 14.09
C PRO A 14 33.65 -16.33 13.75
N GLU A 15 34.54 -16.33 12.76
CA GLU A 15 35.20 -15.20 12.12
C GLU A 15 34.27 -13.99 11.92
N ALA A 16 34.61 -12.84 12.50
CA ALA A 16 33.82 -11.59 12.43
C ALA A 16 33.52 -11.13 10.98
N SER A 17 34.31 -11.57 10.00
CA SER A 17 34.09 -11.33 8.57
C SER A 17 32.79 -11.98 8.06
N LYS A 18 32.46 -13.19 8.53
CA LYS A 18 31.21 -13.91 8.19
C LYS A 18 29.99 -13.25 8.81
N LEU A 19 30.12 -12.71 10.03
CA LEU A 19 29.04 -11.98 10.69
C LEU A 19 28.70 -10.67 9.95
N ASN A 20 29.73 -9.95 9.50
CA ASN A 20 29.56 -8.70 8.75
C ASN A 20 28.98 -8.94 7.35
N SER A 21 29.44 -10.01 6.68
CA SER A 21 28.86 -10.51 5.42
C SER A 21 27.36 -10.86 5.57
N GLN A 22 26.99 -11.61 6.62
CA GLN A 22 25.60 -11.96 6.94
C GLN A 22 24.74 -10.72 7.24
N MET A 23 25.24 -9.75 8.00
CA MET A 23 24.51 -8.51 8.29
C MET A 23 24.33 -7.62 7.05
N LYS A 24 25.35 -7.53 6.19
CA LYS A 24 25.30 -6.79 4.92
C LYS A 24 24.36 -7.46 3.91
N HIS A 25 24.30 -8.79 3.90
CA HIS A 25 23.35 -9.56 3.09
C HIS A 25 21.90 -9.39 3.58
N ARG A 26 21.67 -9.44 4.91
CA ARG A 26 20.34 -9.18 5.51
C ARG A 26 19.86 -7.76 5.26
N SER A 27 20.73 -6.75 5.37
CA SER A 27 20.37 -5.36 5.08
C SER A 27 20.14 -5.10 3.59
N CYS A 28 20.89 -5.76 2.69
CA CYS A 28 20.67 -5.73 1.24
C CYS A 28 19.33 -6.39 0.85
N LEU A 29 18.99 -7.54 1.42
CA LEU A 29 17.68 -8.20 1.26
C LEU A 29 16.53 -7.35 1.81
N LYS A 30 16.72 -6.72 2.97
CA LYS A 30 15.74 -5.79 3.58
C LYS A 30 15.54 -4.51 2.75
N ARG A 31 16.54 -4.12 1.96
CA ARG A 31 16.50 -2.97 1.04
C ARG A 31 15.88 -3.33 -0.32
N ARG A 32 16.02 -4.58 -0.79
CA ARG A 32 15.39 -5.11 -2.02
C ARG A 32 13.87 -5.32 -1.91
N LYS A 33 13.33 -5.45 -0.69
CA LYS A 33 11.91 -5.71 -0.41
C LYS A 33 10.96 -4.50 -0.49
N ARG A 34 11.45 -3.28 -0.69
CA ARG A 34 10.63 -2.06 -0.66
C ARG A 34 10.41 -1.48 -2.05
N THR A 35 9.70 -2.21 -2.90
CA THR A 35 9.21 -1.67 -4.18
C THR A 35 7.70 -1.53 -4.11
N ARG A 36 7.22 -0.30 -4.29
CA ARG A 36 5.81 0.08 -4.16
C ARG A 36 5.17 0.11 -5.54
N PHE A 37 3.97 -0.43 -5.67
CA PHE A 37 3.06 -0.08 -6.76
C PHE A 37 1.77 0.40 -6.16
N ALA A 38 1.52 1.71 -6.25
CA ALA A 38 0.26 2.28 -5.76
C ALA A 38 -0.87 2.10 -6.77
N VAL A 39 -0.56 1.83 -8.04
CA VAL A 39 -1.51 1.86 -9.16
C VAL A 39 -2.63 0.84 -8.97
N GLY A 40 -2.29 -0.43 -8.72
CA GLY A 40 -3.22 -1.52 -8.55
C GLY A 40 -4.08 -1.33 -7.30
N HIS A 41 -3.47 -0.92 -6.19
CA HIS A 41 -4.20 -0.61 -4.96
C HIS A 41 -5.20 0.54 -5.13
N LEU A 42 -4.79 1.65 -5.77
CA LEU A 42 -5.69 2.78 -6.08
C LEU A 42 -6.83 2.34 -7.01
N ALA A 43 -6.51 1.55 -8.03
CA ALA A 43 -7.48 1.05 -8.99
C ALA A 43 -8.50 0.11 -8.33
N LEU A 44 -8.04 -0.90 -7.57
CA LEU A 44 -8.88 -1.83 -6.83
C LEU A 44 -9.70 -1.13 -5.76
N GLY A 45 -9.10 -0.17 -5.04
CA GLY A 45 -9.78 0.67 -4.07
C GLY A 45 -10.96 1.41 -4.69
N TYR A 46 -10.76 2.04 -5.85
CA TYR A 46 -11.85 2.68 -6.60
C TYR A 46 -12.88 1.67 -7.10
N ILE A 47 -12.45 0.55 -7.69
CA ILE A 47 -13.34 -0.50 -8.23
C ILE A 47 -14.31 -0.99 -7.15
N LEU A 48 -13.76 -1.40 -6.01
CA LEU A 48 -14.54 -1.95 -4.91
C LEU A 48 -15.33 -0.88 -4.18
N GLY A 49 -14.77 0.32 -4.01
CA GLY A 49 -15.48 1.46 -3.43
C GLY A 49 -16.72 1.84 -4.25
N ALA A 50 -16.57 2.07 -5.56
CA ALA A 50 -17.70 2.46 -6.40
C ALA A 50 -18.69 1.31 -6.62
N GLY A 51 -18.18 0.09 -6.83
CA GLY A 51 -19.00 -1.11 -6.99
C GLY A 51 -19.88 -1.36 -5.77
N SER A 52 -19.30 -1.31 -4.58
CA SER A 52 -20.06 -1.49 -3.34
C SER A 52 -21.00 -0.34 -3.04
N ALA A 53 -20.60 0.91 -3.30
CA ALA A 53 -21.49 2.08 -3.15
C ALA A 53 -22.74 1.96 -4.02
N LYS A 54 -22.59 1.44 -5.25
CA LYS A 54 -23.72 1.14 -6.14
C LYS A 54 -24.62 0.04 -5.57
N LEU A 55 -24.04 -1.04 -5.05
CA LEU A 55 -24.78 -2.16 -4.44
C LEU A 55 -25.52 -1.76 -3.16
N SER A 56 -24.89 -0.94 -2.31
CA SER A 56 -25.46 -0.45 -1.05
C SER A 56 -26.39 0.75 -1.23
N LYS A 57 -26.52 1.28 -2.46
CA LYS A 57 -27.27 2.50 -2.79
C LYS A 57 -26.82 3.72 -1.97
N THR A 58 -25.51 3.89 -1.80
CA THR A 58 -24.92 5.00 -1.05
C THR A 58 -24.02 5.85 -1.94
N SER A 59 -23.85 7.13 -1.61
CA SER A 59 -22.78 7.94 -2.18
C SER A 59 -21.46 7.69 -1.44
N PHE A 60 -20.34 7.98 -2.09
CA PHE A 60 -19.02 7.89 -1.49
C PHE A 60 -18.12 9.04 -1.98
N ASN A 61 -17.09 9.34 -1.20
CA ASN A 61 -16.08 10.32 -1.53
C ASN A 61 -14.90 9.63 -2.22
N ILE A 62 -14.68 9.95 -3.51
CA ILE A 62 -13.64 9.32 -4.33
C ILE A 62 -12.23 9.56 -3.75
N PRO A 63 -11.81 10.80 -3.42
CA PRO A 63 -10.54 11.04 -2.74
C PRO A 63 -10.33 10.18 -1.49
N ALA A 64 -11.33 10.06 -0.62
CA ALA A 64 -11.20 9.29 0.61
C ALA A 64 -11.05 7.78 0.35
N VAL A 65 -11.79 7.22 -0.62
CA VAL A 65 -11.62 5.81 -1.05
C VAL A 65 -10.21 5.57 -1.59
N LEU A 66 -9.70 6.48 -2.42
CA LEU A 66 -8.34 6.37 -2.97
C LEU A 66 -7.27 6.46 -1.87
N VAL A 67 -7.43 7.38 -0.91
CA VAL A 67 -6.53 7.46 0.25
C VAL A 67 -6.56 6.15 1.05
N LEU A 68 -7.74 5.69 1.47
CA LEU A 68 -7.86 4.47 2.27
C LEU A 68 -7.25 3.24 1.59
N SER A 69 -7.26 3.20 0.27
CA SER A 69 -6.66 2.11 -0.51
C SER A 69 -5.14 1.99 -0.41
N ILE A 70 -4.45 3.02 0.10
CA ILE A 70 -2.99 3.05 0.26
C ILE A 70 -2.56 3.41 1.69
N VAL A 71 -3.49 3.70 2.60
CA VAL A 71 -3.17 4.04 4.00
C VAL A 71 -2.38 2.94 4.72
N PRO A 72 -2.61 1.62 4.51
CA PRO A 72 -1.82 0.59 5.17
C PRO A 72 -0.30 0.73 4.96
N ASP A 73 0.13 1.15 3.77
CA ASP A 73 1.53 1.38 3.38
C ASP A 73 2.19 2.58 4.09
N VAL A 74 1.44 3.37 4.86
CA VAL A 74 2.02 4.44 5.69
C VAL A 74 2.96 3.85 6.75
N ASP A 75 2.78 2.57 7.10
CA ASP A 75 3.69 1.84 7.99
C ASP A 75 5.16 1.85 7.54
N ILE A 76 5.42 1.93 6.23
CA ILE A 76 6.76 2.01 5.65
C ILE A 76 7.53 3.24 6.17
N LEU A 77 6.81 4.30 6.53
CA LEU A 77 7.37 5.54 7.05
C LEU A 77 7.65 5.48 8.56
N ILE A 78 7.20 4.43 9.25
CA ILE A 78 7.32 4.27 10.71
C ILE A 78 8.42 3.25 11.01
N PRO A 79 9.60 3.65 11.53
CA PRO A 79 10.77 2.78 11.65
C PRO A 79 10.58 1.51 12.50
N PHE A 80 9.64 1.55 13.44
CA PHE A 80 9.40 0.48 14.41
C PHE A 80 8.23 -0.45 14.03
N LEU A 81 7.54 -0.16 12.92
CA LEU A 81 6.38 -0.93 12.49
C LEU A 81 6.77 -1.89 11.38
N GLU A 82 6.42 -3.17 11.54
CA GLU A 82 6.64 -4.17 10.49
C GLU A 82 5.66 -3.93 9.34
N HIS A 83 6.21 -3.63 8.16
CA HIS A 83 5.42 -3.52 6.93
C HIS A 83 4.78 -4.86 6.58
N ARG A 84 3.50 -4.84 6.19
CA ARG A 84 2.64 -6.04 6.02
C ARG A 84 2.32 -6.80 7.30
N GLY A 85 2.50 -6.13 8.44
CA GLY A 85 2.14 -6.61 9.77
C GLY A 85 0.80 -6.01 10.25
N PRO A 86 0.76 -5.31 11.39
CA PRO A 86 -0.48 -4.84 12.03
C PRO A 86 -1.40 -4.00 11.14
N THR A 87 -0.85 -3.10 10.31
CA THR A 87 -1.59 -2.21 9.40
C THR A 87 -2.25 -2.92 8.23
N HIS A 88 -1.78 -4.12 7.91
CA HIS A 88 -2.30 -4.97 6.83
C HIS A 88 -3.17 -6.11 7.38
N SER A 89 -3.41 -6.14 8.70
CA SER A 89 -4.27 -7.14 9.31
C SER A 89 -5.75 -6.82 9.08
N VAL A 90 -6.49 -7.83 8.63
CA VAL A 90 -7.94 -7.76 8.49
C VAL A 90 -8.62 -7.56 9.84
N ILE A 91 -8.09 -8.18 10.89
CA ILE A 91 -8.63 -8.07 12.25
C ILE A 91 -8.50 -6.63 12.73
N VAL A 92 -7.31 -6.02 12.57
CA VAL A 92 -7.07 -4.63 12.95
C VAL A 92 -7.94 -3.68 12.14
N MET A 93 -8.01 -3.88 10.82
CA MET A 93 -8.89 -3.07 9.95
C MET A 93 -10.35 -3.16 10.38
N LEU A 94 -10.86 -4.36 10.71
CA LEU A 94 -12.24 -4.54 11.18
C LEU A 94 -12.50 -3.82 12.50
N ILE A 95 -11.58 -3.93 13.47
CA ILE A 95 -11.69 -3.24 14.76
C ILE A 95 -11.71 -1.72 14.56
N VAL A 96 -10.78 -1.20 13.76
CA VAL A 96 -10.71 0.24 13.45
C VAL A 96 -11.97 0.72 12.72
N PHE A 97 -12.55 -0.10 11.84
CA PHE A 97 -13.75 0.26 11.10
C PHE A 97 -15.06 0.04 11.86
N MET A 98 -15.05 -0.71 12.98
CA MET A 98 -16.24 -1.05 13.73
C MET A 98 -17.04 0.18 14.18
N PRO A 99 -16.43 1.25 14.75
CA PRO A 99 -17.16 2.48 15.06
C PRO A 99 -17.82 3.11 13.83
N PHE A 100 -17.16 3.08 12.67
CA PHE A 100 -17.70 3.62 11.43
C PHE A 100 -18.90 2.81 10.93
N PHE A 101 -18.89 1.48 11.09
CA PHE A 101 -20.05 0.65 10.79
C PHE A 101 -21.22 0.91 11.73
N VAL A 102 -20.96 1.16 13.03
CA VAL A 102 -22.00 1.49 14.01
C VAL A 102 -22.64 2.86 13.69
N VAL A 103 -21.83 3.86 13.32
CA VAL A 103 -22.31 5.24 13.10
C VAL A 103 -22.85 5.47 11.68
N TYR A 104 -22.16 4.97 10.65
CA TYR A 104 -22.47 5.25 9.25
C TYR A 104 -23.13 4.09 8.52
N HIS A 105 -23.24 2.93 9.17
CA HIS A 105 -23.90 1.73 8.63
C HIS A 105 -23.39 1.40 7.21
N LYS A 106 -24.31 1.21 6.26
CA LYS A 106 -24.02 0.87 4.85
C LYS A 106 -23.16 1.92 4.14
N LYS A 107 -23.13 3.18 4.61
CA LYS A 107 -22.28 4.23 4.02
C LYS A 107 -20.80 4.03 4.31
N ALA A 108 -20.44 3.22 5.31
CA ALA A 108 -19.06 2.85 5.63
C ALA A 108 -18.49 1.80 4.66
N VAL A 109 -19.35 0.97 4.05
CA VAL A 109 -18.95 -0.19 3.23
C VAL A 109 -17.97 0.16 2.11
N PRO A 110 -18.18 1.22 1.29
CA PRO A 110 -17.24 1.60 0.23
C PRO A 110 -15.83 1.89 0.73
N TYR A 111 -15.73 2.54 1.89
CA TYR A 111 -14.48 2.92 2.50
C TYR A 111 -13.76 1.73 3.13
N PHE A 112 -14.51 0.85 3.78
CA PHE A 112 -13.95 -0.38 4.33
C PHE A 112 -13.40 -1.29 3.23
N LEU A 113 -14.15 -1.47 2.15
CA LEU A 113 -13.72 -2.31 1.04
C LEU A 113 -12.50 -1.71 0.31
N ALA A 114 -12.42 -0.39 0.23
CA ALA A 114 -11.24 0.29 -0.28
C ALA A 114 -10.01 0.08 0.61
N LEU A 115 -10.17 0.01 1.93
CA LEU A 115 -9.09 -0.27 2.87
C LEU A 115 -8.66 -1.74 2.83
N ILE A 116 -9.60 -2.67 3.01
CA ILE A 116 -9.31 -4.09 3.20
C ILE A 116 -8.77 -4.78 1.94
N GLN A 117 -9.14 -4.29 0.75
CA GLN A 117 -8.59 -4.83 -0.51
C GLN A 117 -7.08 -4.72 -0.57
N HIS A 118 -6.50 -3.74 0.12
CA HIS A 118 -5.07 -3.53 0.10
C HIS A 118 -4.38 -4.81 0.55
N ALA A 119 -4.73 -5.31 1.74
CA ALA A 119 -4.20 -6.55 2.27
C ALA A 119 -4.79 -7.81 1.63
N LEU A 120 -6.13 -7.91 1.51
CA LEU A 120 -6.79 -9.15 1.09
C LEU A 120 -6.64 -9.51 -0.38
N ILE A 121 -6.42 -8.51 -1.23
CA ILE A 121 -6.37 -8.71 -2.68
C ILE A 121 -5.00 -8.28 -3.18
N GLY A 122 -4.67 -7.00 -3.09
CA GLY A 122 -3.43 -6.48 -3.67
C GLY A 122 -2.20 -7.19 -3.10
N ASP A 123 -2.07 -7.17 -1.78
CA ASP A 123 -0.87 -7.59 -1.09
C ASP A 123 -0.84 -9.11 -0.79
N PHE A 124 -2.01 -9.74 -0.76
CA PHE A 124 -2.15 -11.21 -0.76
C PHE A 124 -1.78 -11.82 -2.12
N ILE A 125 -2.24 -11.23 -3.22
CA ILE A 125 -1.90 -11.70 -4.57
C ILE A 125 -0.46 -11.34 -4.90
N THR A 126 0.07 -10.22 -4.40
CA THR A 126 1.35 -9.67 -4.87
C THR A 126 2.32 -9.40 -3.71
N GLY A 127 3.56 -9.84 -3.87
CA GLY A 127 4.65 -9.60 -2.94
C GLY A 127 4.96 -10.73 -1.95
N GLY A 128 5.60 -10.36 -0.85
CA GLY A 128 6.31 -11.29 0.06
C GLY A 128 5.45 -11.95 1.14
N GLY A 129 4.12 -11.90 0.98
CA GLY A 129 3.13 -12.34 1.96
C GLY A 129 2.77 -11.27 3.00
N VAL A 130 1.63 -11.44 3.67
CA VAL A 130 0.99 -10.50 4.59
C VAL A 130 0.52 -11.22 5.86
N GLN A 131 0.72 -10.61 7.03
CA GLN A 131 0.20 -11.11 8.31
C GLN A 131 -1.30 -10.80 8.48
N LEU A 132 -2.15 -11.41 7.64
CA LEU A 132 -3.60 -11.10 7.56
C LEU A 132 -4.35 -11.22 8.90
N LEU A 133 -3.90 -12.12 9.77
CA LEU A 133 -4.57 -12.49 11.01
C LEU A 133 -3.83 -11.97 12.26
N TRP A 134 -2.90 -11.01 12.11
CA TRP A 134 -2.27 -10.38 13.28
C TRP A 134 -3.34 -9.69 14.16
N PRO A 135 -3.30 -9.77 15.50
CA PRO A 135 -2.25 -10.34 16.34
C PRO A 135 -2.44 -11.82 16.70
N LEU A 136 -3.49 -12.49 16.20
CA LEU A 136 -3.74 -13.91 16.53
C LEU A 136 -2.61 -14.82 16.06
N THR A 137 -1.98 -14.47 14.93
CA THR A 137 -0.78 -15.13 14.43
C THR A 137 0.09 -14.17 13.63
N THR A 138 1.39 -14.45 13.57
CA THR A 138 2.37 -13.76 12.73
C THR A 138 2.66 -14.53 11.43
N GLN A 139 1.88 -15.59 11.14
CA GLN A 139 1.97 -16.33 9.88
C GLN A 139 1.70 -15.41 8.69
N SER A 140 2.54 -15.54 7.67
CA SER A 140 2.45 -14.75 6.44
C SER A 140 1.69 -15.51 5.36
N TYR A 141 0.71 -14.87 4.76
CA TYR A 141 -0.16 -15.44 3.74
C TYR A 141 0.00 -14.70 2.41
N GLY A 142 -0.02 -15.44 1.30
CA GLY A 142 -0.01 -14.86 -0.05
C GLY A 142 0.43 -15.85 -1.11
N THR A 143 0.27 -15.47 -2.39
CA THR A 143 0.58 -16.35 -3.53
C THR A 143 2.08 -16.41 -3.85
N GLY A 144 2.88 -15.46 -3.33
CA GLY A 144 4.30 -15.34 -3.60
C GLY A 144 4.66 -14.77 -4.98
N ILE A 145 3.68 -14.24 -5.74
CA ILE A 145 3.96 -13.56 -7.01
C ILE A 145 4.89 -12.37 -6.74
N ALA A 146 6.07 -12.39 -7.36
CA ALA A 146 7.04 -11.34 -7.16
C ALA A 146 6.50 -9.99 -7.65
N ILE A 147 6.70 -8.94 -6.86
CA ILE A 147 6.25 -7.56 -7.14
C ILE A 147 6.70 -7.14 -8.55
N ARG A 148 7.96 -7.43 -8.94
CA ARG A 148 8.50 -7.07 -10.27
C ARG A 148 8.19 -8.06 -11.40
N SER A 149 7.38 -9.09 -11.16
CA SER A 149 7.07 -10.09 -12.19
C SER A 149 6.18 -9.51 -13.30
N GLN A 150 6.27 -10.08 -14.49
CA GLN A 150 5.38 -9.72 -15.61
C GLN A 150 3.92 -10.02 -15.28
N THR A 151 3.65 -11.08 -14.51
CA THR A 151 2.32 -11.40 -14.01
C THR A 151 1.76 -10.27 -13.16
N ASN A 152 2.55 -9.73 -12.23
CA ASN A 152 2.11 -8.59 -11.42
C ASN A 152 1.86 -7.34 -12.28
N VAL A 153 2.78 -7.01 -13.19
CA VAL A 153 2.62 -5.88 -14.12
C VAL A 153 1.32 -6.03 -14.93
N GLY A 154 0.99 -7.23 -15.40
CA GLY A 154 -0.27 -7.50 -16.09
C GLY A 154 -1.50 -7.28 -15.22
N ILE A 155 -1.49 -7.78 -13.97
CA ILE A 155 -2.59 -7.60 -13.01
C ILE A 155 -2.83 -6.11 -12.70
N GLU A 156 -1.75 -5.37 -12.45
CA GLU A 156 -1.77 -3.92 -12.22
C GLU A 156 -2.40 -3.17 -13.39
N TRP A 157 -2.02 -3.51 -14.62
CA TRP A 157 -2.59 -2.91 -15.83
C TRP A 157 -4.07 -3.25 -16.02
N ILE A 158 -4.48 -4.50 -15.78
CA ILE A 158 -5.88 -4.91 -15.87
C ILE A 158 -6.72 -4.14 -14.86
N ALA A 159 -6.26 -4.05 -13.60
CA ALA A 159 -6.95 -3.29 -12.56
C ALA A 159 -7.05 -1.80 -12.94
N PHE A 160 -5.94 -1.20 -13.38
CA PHE A 160 -5.89 0.20 -13.82
C PHE A 160 -6.88 0.49 -14.95
N LEU A 161 -6.84 -0.30 -16.03
CA LEU A 161 -7.74 -0.10 -17.19
C LEU A 161 -9.20 -0.30 -16.79
N ALA A 162 -9.50 -1.32 -15.97
CA ALA A 162 -10.85 -1.54 -15.46
C ALA A 162 -11.35 -0.34 -14.63
N ALA A 163 -10.49 0.22 -13.78
CA ALA A 163 -10.82 1.40 -12.98
C ALA A 163 -11.07 2.62 -13.88
N VAL A 164 -10.22 2.88 -14.87
CA VAL A 164 -10.38 4.01 -15.81
C VAL A 164 -11.68 3.87 -16.61
N ILE A 165 -11.96 2.69 -17.17
CA ILE A 165 -13.20 2.42 -17.92
C ILE A 165 -14.41 2.67 -17.01
N MET A 166 -14.36 2.21 -15.76
CA MET A 166 -15.45 2.41 -14.80
C MET A 166 -15.61 3.90 -14.42
N MET A 167 -14.51 4.65 -14.21
CA MET A 167 -14.53 6.09 -13.95
C MET A 167 -15.15 6.89 -15.11
N ILE A 168 -14.88 6.48 -16.35
CA ILE A 168 -15.46 7.10 -17.55
C ILE A 168 -16.96 6.79 -17.62
N LYS A 169 -17.36 5.51 -17.48
CA LYS A 169 -18.76 5.08 -17.56
C LYS A 169 -19.64 5.72 -16.48
N THR A 170 -19.11 5.89 -15.27
CA THR A 170 -19.81 6.52 -14.15
C THR A 170 -19.72 8.05 -14.16
N ARG A 171 -18.93 8.62 -15.09
CA ARG A 171 -18.55 10.05 -15.13
C ARG A 171 -17.83 10.53 -13.87
N ASP A 172 -17.34 9.62 -13.03
CA ASP A 172 -16.58 9.95 -11.82
C ASP A 172 -15.28 10.70 -12.13
N ILE A 173 -14.69 10.47 -13.31
CA ILE A 173 -13.48 11.19 -13.73
C ILE A 173 -13.69 12.72 -13.75
N THR A 174 -14.91 13.17 -14.05
CA THR A 174 -15.24 14.61 -14.09
C THR A 174 -15.21 15.25 -12.71
N LYS A 175 -15.41 14.47 -11.64
CA LYS A 175 -15.43 14.96 -10.25
C LYS A 175 -14.05 15.44 -9.79
N PHE A 176 -12.96 14.95 -10.39
CA PHE A 176 -11.60 15.45 -10.13
C PHE A 176 -11.41 16.88 -10.64
N PHE A 177 -12.12 17.27 -11.70
CA PHE A 177 -12.05 18.61 -12.28
C PHE A 177 -13.07 19.58 -11.67
N GLN A 178 -13.91 19.10 -10.76
CA GLN A 178 -14.77 19.94 -9.96
C GLN A 178 -14.02 20.40 -8.72
N THR A 179 -14.16 21.67 -8.39
CA THR A 179 -13.59 22.19 -7.15
C THR A 179 -14.33 21.61 -5.95
N HIS A 180 -13.67 20.79 -5.14
CA HIS A 180 -14.20 20.26 -3.87
C HIS A 180 -13.09 20.19 -2.83
N LYS A 181 -13.37 20.58 -1.58
CA LYS A 181 -12.36 20.58 -0.50
C LYS A 181 -11.76 19.18 -0.26
N SER A 182 -12.54 18.12 -0.44
CA SER A 182 -12.06 16.74 -0.28
C SER A 182 -10.98 16.34 -1.28
N ASN A 183 -10.85 17.03 -2.41
CA ASN A 183 -9.78 16.74 -3.38
C ASN A 183 -8.39 17.03 -2.79
N LEU A 184 -8.29 17.83 -1.71
CA LEU A 184 -7.04 18.00 -0.98
C LEU A 184 -6.54 16.70 -0.35
N LEU A 185 -7.42 15.73 -0.07
CA LEU A 185 -7.01 14.40 0.41
C LEU A 185 -6.12 13.67 -0.61
N LEU A 186 -6.24 13.99 -1.92
CA LEU A 186 -5.41 13.43 -2.97
C LEU A 186 -3.94 13.88 -2.90
N SER A 187 -3.62 14.86 -2.03
CA SER A 187 -2.23 15.19 -1.72
C SER A 187 -1.50 13.97 -1.14
N ILE A 188 -2.16 13.14 -0.33
CA ILE A 188 -1.57 11.93 0.26
C ILE A 188 -1.07 10.97 -0.84
N PRO A 189 -1.91 10.44 -1.75
CA PRO A 189 -1.44 9.57 -2.83
C PRO A 189 -0.47 10.25 -3.78
N THR A 190 -0.62 11.55 -4.04
CA THR A 190 0.33 12.29 -4.88
C THR A 190 1.72 12.38 -4.25
N PHE A 191 1.80 12.66 -2.95
CA PHE A 191 3.08 12.69 -2.24
C PHE A 191 3.67 11.29 -2.11
N THR A 192 2.87 10.26 -1.86
CA THR A 192 3.41 8.89 -1.73
C THR A 192 3.98 8.36 -3.05
N THR A 193 3.42 8.76 -4.20
CA THR A 193 3.98 8.41 -5.53
C THR A 193 5.21 9.25 -5.89
N LEU A 194 5.24 10.53 -5.53
CA LEU A 194 6.34 11.44 -5.89
C LEU A 194 7.55 11.38 -4.94
N LEU A 195 7.34 11.09 -3.66
CA LEU A 195 8.38 11.15 -2.63
C LEU A 195 9.61 10.26 -2.95
N PRO A 196 9.47 9.02 -3.46
CA PRO A 196 10.63 8.21 -3.85
C PRO A 196 11.46 8.86 -4.95
N THR A 197 10.81 9.48 -5.94
CA THR A 197 11.46 10.17 -7.06
C THR A 197 12.22 11.40 -6.59
N LEU A 198 11.64 12.20 -5.69
CA LEU A 198 12.25 13.42 -5.17
C LEU A 198 13.38 13.16 -4.18
N ALA A 199 13.30 12.07 -3.42
CA ALA A 199 14.30 11.70 -2.41
C ALA A 199 15.43 10.82 -2.97
N SER A 200 15.62 10.76 -4.29
CA SER A 200 16.65 9.96 -4.96
C SER A 200 16.64 8.48 -4.56
N PHE A 201 15.47 7.95 -4.17
CA PHE A 201 15.32 6.52 -3.96
C PHE A 201 15.29 5.85 -5.33
N PRO A 202 16.01 4.74 -5.54
CA PRO A 202 15.93 4.03 -6.80
C PRO A 202 14.48 3.64 -7.03
N LEU A 203 13.87 4.19 -8.10
CA LEU A 203 12.54 3.81 -8.55
C LEU A 203 12.62 2.36 -9.01
N GLY A 204 12.39 1.45 -8.07
CA GLY A 204 12.34 0.02 -8.31
C GLY A 204 11.07 -0.41 -9.05
N VAL A 205 10.52 0.49 -9.86
CA VAL A 205 9.26 0.35 -10.58
C VAL A 205 9.55 -0.09 -12.01
N PRO A 206 8.96 -1.20 -12.50
CA PRO A 206 9.02 -1.58 -13.89
C PRO A 206 8.59 -0.42 -14.76
N LEU A 207 9.38 -0.13 -15.80
CA LEU A 207 9.13 0.97 -16.73
C LEU A 207 7.70 0.96 -17.28
N TRP A 208 7.14 -0.24 -17.48
CA TRP A 208 5.76 -0.45 -17.92
C TRP A 208 4.67 0.07 -16.99
N LEU A 209 4.95 0.27 -15.70
CA LEU A 209 4.00 0.86 -14.76
C LEU A 209 4.13 2.37 -14.65
N VAL A 210 5.11 3.00 -15.30
CA VAL A 210 5.28 4.46 -15.28
C VAL A 210 4.06 5.21 -15.86
N PRO A 211 3.45 4.80 -17.00
CA PRO A 211 2.31 5.55 -17.56
C PRO A 211 1.09 5.62 -16.62
N PRO A 212 0.62 4.53 -15.98
CA PRO A 212 -0.44 4.62 -14.96
C PRO A 212 -0.11 5.52 -13.76
N HIS A 213 1.16 5.53 -13.31
CA HIS A 213 1.58 6.45 -12.24
C HIS A 213 1.50 7.91 -12.68
N ILE A 214 1.97 8.23 -13.90
CA ILE A 214 1.88 9.58 -14.48
C ILE A 214 0.41 10.00 -14.60
N PHE A 215 -0.46 9.11 -15.09
CA PHE A 215 -1.88 9.37 -15.23
C PHE A 215 -2.54 9.78 -13.90
N TYR A 216 -2.38 8.98 -12.84
CA TYR A 216 -2.93 9.31 -11.53
C TYR A 216 -2.33 10.59 -10.97
N THR A 217 -1.02 10.77 -11.10
CA THR A 217 -0.32 11.96 -10.58
C THR A 217 -0.83 13.24 -11.24
N ILE A 218 -1.04 13.25 -12.57
CA ILE A 218 -1.59 14.40 -13.29
C ILE A 218 -3.02 14.70 -12.81
N ILE A 219 -3.90 13.70 -12.80
CA ILE A 219 -5.31 13.90 -12.40
C ILE A 219 -5.41 14.40 -10.97
N PHE A 220 -4.65 13.82 -10.04
CA PHE A 220 -4.66 14.22 -8.64
C PHE A 220 -4.09 15.63 -8.46
N SER A 221 -3.01 15.97 -9.16
CA SER A 221 -2.41 17.31 -9.11
C SER A 221 -3.40 18.38 -9.58
N ILE A 222 -4.10 18.15 -10.69
CA ILE A 222 -5.14 19.06 -11.18
C ILE A 222 -6.26 19.21 -10.13
N ALA A 223 -6.74 18.10 -9.57
CA ALA A 223 -7.79 18.11 -8.56
C ALA A 223 -7.39 18.89 -7.30
N ILE A 224 -6.13 18.78 -6.86
CA ILE A 224 -5.58 19.52 -5.72
C ILE A 224 -5.51 21.01 -6.04
N ILE A 225 -4.91 21.39 -7.18
CA ILE A 225 -4.75 22.80 -7.60
C ILE A 225 -6.11 23.50 -7.64
N LEU A 226 -7.12 22.85 -8.20
CA LEU A 226 -8.47 23.39 -8.26
C LEU A 226 -9.10 23.56 -6.87
N ALA A 227 -8.77 22.72 -5.90
CA ALA A 227 -9.33 22.74 -4.55
C ALA A 227 -8.71 23.79 -3.61
N VAL A 228 -7.44 24.13 -3.81
CA VAL A 228 -6.68 25.06 -2.95
C VAL A 228 -7.40 26.40 -2.72
N PRO A 229 -7.89 27.13 -3.74
CA PRO A 229 -8.56 28.42 -3.54
C PRO A 229 -9.80 28.36 -2.63
N ARG A 230 -10.51 27.23 -2.60
CA ARG A 230 -11.68 27.06 -1.73
C ARG A 230 -11.35 26.70 -0.29
N ALA A 231 -10.15 26.19 -0.02
CA ALA A 231 -9.70 25.96 1.34
C ALA A 231 -9.50 27.28 2.09
N PHE A 232 -8.90 28.27 1.41
CA PHE A 232 -8.60 29.59 1.98
C PHE A 232 -9.81 30.53 2.07
N LYS A 233 -10.88 30.32 1.29
CA LYS A 233 -12.10 31.15 1.34
C LYS A 233 -13.08 30.82 2.47
N ALA A 234 -12.83 29.79 3.26
CA ALA A 234 -13.75 29.29 4.27
C ALA A 234 -13.11 29.22 5.66
N SER A 235 -12.04 29.98 5.85
CA SER A 235 -11.40 30.33 7.14
C SER A 235 -11.69 31.80 7.40
#